data_AF-A0AA97EHL2-F1
#
_entry.id   AF-A0AA97EHL2-F1
#
_cell.length_a   1.000
_cell.length_b   1.000
_cell.length_c   1.000
_cell.angle_alpha   90.00
_cell.angle_beta   90.00
_cell.angle_gamma   90.00
#
_symmetry.space_group_name_H-M   'P 1'
#
loop_
_entity.id
_entity.type
_entity.pdbx_description
1 polymer ?
#
loop_
_entity_poly.entity_id
_entity_poly.type
_entity_poly.pdbx_seq_one_letter_code
_entity_poly.pdbx_strand_id
1 'polypeptide(L)'
;MALQESVTATIIRLKDRLNRRLATADGLGALLGKDASPDLPSPSVIIEYIVPSNKNWAFRSWHRRMVKTAQRSQGFLRADRYRPLAVQKGCLKWYTVLHFEQPDQLRQWLQSSDREALLKAGRDIFMSYKFTSFETGMQGWFSNEAGAELNGLGPPAWKEILAVVLGLYPIIMVQGFILERLGLFEDWDPASAMLANNLITTCVFTLVVMPRIVRWLNFWLRPAHRRASMGVEVVGTVVTVLAMAAMVYVFNEIA
;
A
#
# COMPACT_ATOMS: atom_id res chain seq x y z
N MET A 1 -38.34 21.15 -2.68
CA MET A 1 -39.03 19.85 -2.50
C MET A 1 -38.91 18.95 -3.74
N ALA A 2 -39.38 19.35 -4.92
CA ALA A 2 -39.36 18.52 -6.14
C ALA A 2 -37.95 18.06 -6.62
N LEU A 3 -36.90 18.88 -6.43
CA LEU A 3 -35.52 18.53 -6.79
C LEU A 3 -34.95 17.41 -5.90
N GLN A 4 -35.34 17.36 -4.63
CA GLN A 4 -34.87 16.36 -3.67
C GLN A 4 -35.47 14.98 -3.96
N GLU A 5 -36.74 14.94 -4.39
CA GLU A 5 -37.41 13.72 -4.82
C GLU A 5 -36.83 13.16 -6.13
N SER A 6 -36.47 14.03 -7.08
CA SER A 6 -35.85 13.63 -8.35
C SER A 6 -34.48 12.98 -8.17
N VAL A 7 -33.63 13.55 -7.30
CA VAL A 7 -32.31 13.00 -6.97
C VAL A 7 -32.45 11.65 -6.26
N THR A 8 -33.37 11.57 -5.29
CA THR A 8 -33.62 10.33 -4.54
C THR A 8 -34.11 9.21 -5.46
N ALA A 9 -35.04 9.51 -6.38
CA ALA A 9 -35.53 8.56 -7.37
C ALA A 9 -34.43 8.09 -8.33
N THR A 10 -33.50 8.97 -8.71
CA THR A 10 -32.37 8.65 -9.58
C THR A 10 -31.37 7.74 -8.89
N ILE A 11 -31.04 8.02 -7.63
CA ILE A 11 -30.15 7.19 -6.81
C ILE A 11 -30.74 5.79 -6.62
N ILE A 12 -32.04 5.68 -6.35
CA ILE A 12 -32.73 4.40 -6.21
C ILE A 12 -32.65 3.60 -7.52
N ARG A 13 -32.96 4.21 -8.67
CA ARG A 13 -32.88 3.53 -9.98
C ARG A 13 -31.45 3.10 -10.32
N LEU A 14 -30.45 3.89 -9.93
CA LEU A 14 -29.04 3.58 -10.18
C LEU A 14 -28.60 2.38 -9.32
N LYS A 15 -28.94 2.38 -8.03
CA LYS A 15 -28.68 1.27 -7.10
C LYS A 15 -29.31 -0.02 -7.61
N ASP A 16 -30.54 0.06 -8.12
CA ASP A 16 -31.30 -1.08 -8.59
C ASP A 16 -30.76 -1.66 -9.92
N ARG A 17 -30.24 -0.80 -10.81
CA ARG A 17 -29.51 -1.21 -12.02
C ARG A 17 -28.17 -1.85 -11.68
N LEU A 18 -27.43 -1.30 -10.71
CA LEU A 18 -26.17 -1.84 -10.23
C LEU A 18 -26.35 -3.22 -9.60
N ASN A 19 -27.34 -3.38 -8.71
CA ASN A 19 -27.66 -4.69 -8.10
C ASN A 19 -28.02 -5.74 -9.15
N ARG A 20 -28.80 -5.39 -10.18
CA ARG A 20 -29.10 -6.31 -11.29
C ARG A 20 -27.87 -6.69 -12.10
N ARG A 21 -26.95 -5.76 -12.34
CA ARG A 21 -25.69 -6.06 -13.05
C ARG A 21 -24.71 -6.87 -12.22
N LEU A 22 -24.65 -6.64 -10.91
CA LEU A 22 -23.86 -7.45 -9.97
C LEU A 22 -24.41 -8.88 -9.87
N ALA A 23 -25.73 -9.05 -9.83
CA ALA A 23 -26.35 -10.38 -9.87
C ALA A 23 -26.07 -11.14 -11.18
N THR A 24 -25.96 -10.45 -12.33
CA THR A 24 -25.51 -11.10 -13.57
C THR A 24 -24.00 -11.36 -13.60
N ALA A 25 -23.21 -10.63 -12.80
CA ALA A 25 -21.77 -10.80 -12.68
C ALA A 25 -21.35 -11.94 -11.73
N ASP A 26 -22.26 -12.49 -10.92
CA ASP A 26 -22.03 -13.75 -10.20
C ASP A 26 -21.68 -14.92 -11.15
N GLY A 27 -22.10 -14.84 -12.43
CA GLY A 27 -21.69 -15.76 -13.49
C GLY A 27 -20.21 -15.64 -13.91
N LEU A 28 -19.58 -14.47 -13.71
CA LEU A 28 -18.15 -14.26 -13.92
C LEU A 28 -17.32 -14.88 -12.78
N GLY A 29 -17.89 -14.99 -11.57
CA GLY A 29 -17.30 -15.76 -10.46
C GLY A 29 -17.17 -17.25 -10.78
N ALA A 30 -18.11 -17.81 -11.56
CA ALA A 30 -18.02 -19.19 -12.05
C ALA A 30 -16.94 -19.38 -13.13
N LEU A 31 -16.60 -18.33 -13.89
CA LEU A 31 -15.51 -18.34 -14.89
C LEU A 31 -14.12 -18.10 -14.26
N LEU A 32 -14.06 -17.54 -13.05
CA LEU A 32 -12.81 -17.22 -12.35
C LEU A 32 -12.34 -18.29 -11.35
N GLY A 33 -13.02 -19.44 -11.28
CA GLY A 33 -12.59 -20.58 -10.46
C GLY A 33 -13.17 -20.54 -9.04
N LYS A 34 -13.81 -21.63 -8.69
CA LYS A 34 -14.61 -21.90 -7.48
C LYS A 34 -13.79 -22.08 -6.20
N ASP A 35 -12.70 -21.33 -6.01
CA ASP A 35 -11.84 -21.41 -4.81
C ASP A 35 -11.66 -20.05 -4.08
N ALA A 36 -12.28 -18.97 -4.54
CA ALA A 36 -12.32 -17.71 -3.81
C ALA A 36 -13.42 -17.75 -2.74
N SER A 37 -13.15 -18.39 -1.59
CA SER A 37 -13.89 -18.09 -0.36
C SER A 37 -13.80 -16.58 -0.08
N PRO A 38 -14.84 -15.97 0.52
CA PRO A 38 -14.86 -14.54 0.81
C PRO A 38 -13.66 -14.17 1.68
N ASP A 39 -12.70 -13.48 1.09
CA ASP A 39 -11.44 -13.07 1.69
C ASP A 39 -11.72 -12.09 2.86
N LEU A 40 -11.78 -12.62 4.08
CA LEU A 40 -11.37 -11.83 5.24
C LEU A 40 -9.95 -11.33 4.95
N PRO A 41 -9.59 -10.07 5.27
CA PRO A 41 -8.25 -9.52 5.04
C PRO A 41 -7.24 -10.31 5.87
N SER A 42 -6.74 -11.40 5.30
CA SER A 42 -5.78 -12.29 5.92
C SER A 42 -4.39 -11.70 5.67
N PRO A 43 -3.53 -11.63 6.69
CA PRO A 43 -2.16 -11.18 6.54
C PRO A 43 -1.45 -11.94 5.42
N SER A 44 -1.11 -11.22 4.36
CA SER A 44 -0.64 -11.80 3.10
C SER A 44 0.68 -11.20 2.67
N VAL A 45 1.52 -12.04 2.09
CA VAL A 45 2.83 -11.63 1.59
C VAL A 45 2.96 -11.95 0.11
N ILE A 46 3.30 -10.96 -0.71
CA ILE A 46 3.65 -11.15 -2.12
C ILE A 46 5.16 -11.10 -2.28
N ILE A 47 5.64 -12.03 -3.07
CA ILE A 47 7.03 -12.40 -3.21
C ILE A 47 7.28 -12.47 -4.73
N GLU A 48 8.04 -11.53 -5.28
CA GLU A 48 8.36 -11.42 -6.71
C GLU A 48 9.78 -11.92 -7.01
N TYR A 49 9.96 -12.91 -7.89
CA TYR A 49 11.28 -13.38 -8.33
C TYR A 49 11.52 -13.07 -9.80
N ILE A 50 12.68 -12.51 -10.14
CA ILE A 50 13.15 -12.42 -11.52
C ILE A 50 14.11 -13.57 -11.79
N VAL A 51 13.71 -14.45 -12.69
CA VAL A 51 14.37 -15.73 -12.97
C VAL A 51 14.77 -15.78 -14.43
N PRO A 52 16.04 -16.09 -14.74
CA PRO A 52 16.47 -16.38 -16.11
C PRO A 52 15.70 -17.56 -16.71
N SER A 53 15.28 -17.45 -17.97
CA SER A 53 14.47 -18.48 -18.64
C SER A 53 15.14 -19.86 -18.67
N ASN A 54 16.47 -19.93 -18.61
CA ASN A 54 17.23 -21.18 -18.55
C ASN A 54 17.22 -21.85 -17.15
N LYS A 55 16.79 -21.15 -16.09
CA LYS A 55 16.73 -21.65 -14.71
C LYS A 55 15.30 -21.95 -14.23
N ASN A 56 14.31 -21.94 -15.13
CA ASN A 56 12.90 -22.17 -14.81
C ASN A 56 12.64 -23.47 -14.04
N TRP A 57 13.29 -24.58 -14.42
CA TRP A 57 13.10 -25.85 -13.73
C TRP A 57 13.68 -25.83 -12.31
N ALA A 58 14.89 -25.29 -12.16
CA ALA A 58 15.54 -25.11 -10.85
C ALA A 58 14.67 -24.25 -9.93
N PHE A 59 14.13 -23.15 -10.46
CA PHE A 59 13.20 -22.29 -9.73
C PHE A 59 11.92 -23.00 -9.31
N ARG A 60 11.28 -23.77 -10.20
CA ARG A 60 10.08 -24.56 -9.84
C ARG A 60 10.36 -25.60 -8.76
N SER A 61 11.52 -26.23 -8.79
CA SER A 61 11.93 -27.19 -7.75
C SER A 61 12.13 -26.50 -6.40
N TRP A 62 12.89 -25.41 -6.41
CA TRP A 62 13.14 -24.58 -5.24
C TRP A 62 11.84 -23.99 -4.65
N HIS A 63 10.97 -23.42 -5.48
CA HIS A 63 9.69 -22.85 -5.07
C HIS A 63 8.77 -23.90 -4.42
N ARG A 64 8.74 -25.13 -4.96
CA ARG A 64 8.00 -26.24 -4.32
C ARG A 64 8.53 -26.56 -2.92
N ARG A 65 9.84 -26.50 -2.71
CA ARG A 65 10.43 -26.69 -1.38
C ARG A 65 10.05 -25.54 -0.44
N MET A 66 10.13 -24.31 -0.92
CA MET A 66 9.75 -23.13 -0.14
C MET A 66 8.29 -23.19 0.32
N VAL A 67 7.35 -23.50 -0.57
CA VAL A 67 5.93 -23.64 -0.22
C VAL A 67 5.71 -24.79 0.77
N LYS A 68 6.39 -25.95 0.60
CA LYS A 68 6.30 -27.06 1.56
C LYS A 68 6.81 -26.70 2.95
N THR A 69 7.85 -25.88 3.04
CA THR A 69 8.36 -25.38 4.30
C THR A 69 7.40 -24.37 4.93
N ALA A 70 6.84 -23.45 4.14
CA ALA A 70 5.81 -22.52 4.61
C ALA A 70 4.55 -23.23 5.13
N GLN A 71 4.12 -24.32 4.47
CA GLN A 71 3.01 -25.16 4.93
C GLN A 71 3.20 -25.76 6.32
N ARG A 72 4.44 -25.90 6.80
CA ARG A 72 4.74 -26.42 8.14
C ARG A 72 4.79 -25.33 9.21
N SER A 73 4.79 -24.06 8.79
CA SER A 73 4.77 -22.95 9.73
C SER A 73 3.39 -22.77 10.34
N GLN A 74 3.36 -22.35 11.60
CA GLN A 74 2.12 -22.12 12.32
C GLN A 74 1.30 -21.02 11.63
N GLY A 75 -0.01 -21.24 11.49
CA GLY A 75 -0.92 -20.25 10.92
C GLY A 75 -0.86 -20.10 9.41
N PHE A 76 -0.19 -21.00 8.68
CA PHE A 76 -0.25 -21.01 7.22
C PHE A 76 -1.66 -21.39 6.73
N LEU A 77 -2.25 -20.55 5.88
CA LEU A 77 -3.56 -20.79 5.28
C LEU A 77 -3.44 -21.38 3.87
N ARG A 78 -2.82 -20.63 2.96
CA ARG A 78 -2.70 -21.02 1.55
C ARG A 78 -1.52 -20.34 0.86
N ALA A 79 -1.15 -20.88 -0.31
CA ALA A 79 -0.16 -20.29 -1.20
C ALA A 79 -0.72 -20.21 -2.61
N ASP A 80 -0.87 -18.99 -3.12
CA ASP A 80 -1.34 -18.76 -4.48
C ASP A 80 -0.18 -18.77 -5.47
N ARG A 81 -0.42 -19.37 -6.63
CA ARG A 81 0.55 -19.46 -7.72
C ARG A 81 0.01 -18.72 -8.92
N TYR A 82 0.76 -17.73 -9.36
CA TYR A 82 0.47 -17.01 -10.58
C TYR A 82 1.35 -17.49 -11.72
N ARG A 83 0.87 -17.32 -12.95
CA ARG A 83 1.67 -17.59 -14.14
C ARG A 83 2.81 -16.57 -14.22
N PRO A 84 4.04 -17.01 -14.56
CA PRO A 84 5.14 -16.07 -14.72
C PRO A 84 4.90 -15.13 -15.89
N LEU A 85 5.29 -13.87 -15.73
CA LEU A 85 5.20 -12.83 -16.76
C LEU A 85 6.57 -12.66 -17.44
N ALA A 86 6.58 -12.51 -18.77
CA ALA A 86 7.80 -12.14 -19.48
C ALA A 86 8.08 -10.63 -19.26
N VAL A 87 9.30 -10.28 -18.83
CA VAL A 87 9.66 -8.88 -18.53
C VAL A 87 10.77 -8.37 -19.43
N GLN A 88 11.83 -9.15 -19.62
CA GLN A 88 12.96 -8.81 -20.49
C GLN A 88 13.35 -10.03 -21.34
N LYS A 89 14.12 -9.83 -22.42
CA LYS A 89 14.59 -10.93 -23.28
C LYS A 89 15.33 -11.98 -22.43
N GLY A 90 14.73 -13.16 -22.30
CA GLY A 90 15.32 -14.27 -21.55
C GLY A 90 15.09 -14.25 -20.04
N CYS A 91 14.18 -13.42 -19.50
CA CYS A 91 13.83 -13.39 -18.08
C CYS A 91 12.31 -13.49 -17.85
N LEU A 92 11.93 -14.27 -16.83
CA LEU A 92 10.57 -14.45 -16.36
C LEU A 92 10.41 -13.91 -14.94
N LYS A 93 9.32 -13.21 -14.68
CA LYS A 93 8.92 -12.71 -13.38
C LYS A 93 7.87 -13.62 -12.76
N TRP A 94 8.20 -14.21 -11.62
CA TRP A 94 7.35 -15.12 -10.86
C TRP A 94 6.77 -14.41 -9.66
N TYR A 95 5.54 -14.76 -9.29
CA TYR A 95 4.86 -14.24 -8.11
C TYR A 95 4.43 -15.41 -7.22
N THR A 96 4.72 -15.29 -5.94
CA THR A 96 4.21 -16.15 -4.89
C THR A 96 3.43 -15.29 -3.91
N VAL A 97 2.22 -15.72 -3.54
CA VAL A 97 1.48 -15.10 -2.44
C VAL A 97 1.27 -16.14 -1.36
N LEU A 98 1.67 -15.85 -0.12
CA LEU A 98 1.42 -16.71 1.03
C LEU A 98 0.47 -15.98 1.98
N HIS A 99 -0.53 -16.71 2.46
CA HIS A 99 -1.57 -16.21 3.35
C HIS A 99 -1.42 -16.87 4.72
N PHE A 100 -1.49 -16.06 5.77
CA PHE A 100 -1.41 -16.51 7.15
C PHE A 100 -2.63 -16.05 7.94
N GLU A 101 -2.93 -16.75 9.04
CA GLU A 101 -4.05 -16.44 9.92
C GLU A 101 -3.79 -15.17 10.75
N GLN A 102 -2.56 -14.98 11.23
CA GLN A 102 -2.18 -13.80 12.01
C GLN A 102 -0.89 -13.12 11.51
N PRO A 103 -0.76 -11.78 11.66
CA PRO A 103 0.43 -11.05 11.20
C PRO A 103 1.71 -11.51 11.89
N ASP A 104 1.64 -11.90 13.17
CA ASP A 104 2.82 -12.34 13.93
C ASP A 104 3.33 -13.71 13.47
N GLN A 105 2.44 -14.60 13.03
CA GLN A 105 2.81 -15.90 12.46
C GLN A 105 3.51 -15.74 11.10
N LEU A 106 2.99 -14.83 10.26
CA LEU A 106 3.66 -14.44 9.02
C LEU A 106 5.07 -13.88 9.31
N ARG A 107 5.21 -13.00 10.30
CA ARG A 107 6.52 -12.45 10.72
C ARG A 107 7.48 -13.54 11.17
N GLN A 108 7.02 -14.49 11.99
CA GLN A 108 7.84 -15.62 12.45
C GLN A 108 8.35 -16.46 11.28
N TRP A 109 7.50 -16.76 10.30
CA TRP A 109 7.94 -17.47 9.09
C TRP A 109 8.98 -16.67 8.30
N LEU A 110 8.78 -15.35 8.15
CA LEU A 110 9.72 -14.47 7.46
C LEU A 110 11.10 -14.42 8.13
N GLN A 111 11.16 -14.56 9.45
CA GLN A 111 12.39 -14.53 10.24
C GLN A 111 12.96 -15.92 10.53
N SER A 112 12.32 -16.98 10.05
CA SER A 112 12.73 -18.36 10.34
C SER A 112 14.07 -18.72 9.70
N SER A 113 14.86 -19.51 10.42
CA SER A 113 16.10 -20.12 9.91
C SER A 113 15.85 -20.99 8.67
N ASP A 114 14.67 -21.60 8.61
CA ASP A 114 14.21 -22.40 7.48
C ASP A 114 14.09 -21.57 6.20
N ARG A 115 13.51 -20.37 6.29
CA ARG A 115 13.46 -19.43 5.17
C ARG A 115 14.85 -18.94 4.79
N GLU A 116 15.70 -18.65 5.77
CA GLU A 116 17.07 -18.22 5.50
C GLU A 116 17.85 -19.30 4.73
N ALA A 117 17.73 -20.57 5.13
CA ALA A 117 18.33 -21.70 4.43
C ALA A 117 17.79 -21.85 2.99
N LEU A 118 16.49 -21.63 2.78
CA LEU A 118 15.88 -21.63 1.45
C LEU A 118 16.41 -20.50 0.57
N LEU A 119 16.53 -19.27 1.10
CA LEU A 119 17.10 -18.14 0.38
C LEU A 119 18.57 -18.41 0.01
N LYS A 120 19.37 -18.93 0.96
CA LYS A 120 20.76 -19.33 0.69
C LYS A 120 20.87 -20.34 -0.44
N ALA A 121 19.99 -21.35 -0.47
CA ALA A 121 19.94 -22.36 -1.52
C ALA A 121 19.40 -21.84 -2.86
N GLY A 122 18.70 -20.69 -2.85
CA GLY A 122 18.08 -20.09 -4.03
C GLY A 122 18.90 -18.98 -4.69
N ARG A 123 19.99 -18.50 -4.06
CA ARG A 123 20.79 -17.35 -4.53
C ARG A 123 21.26 -17.46 -5.97
N ASP A 124 21.63 -18.67 -6.41
CA ASP A 124 22.10 -18.89 -7.79
C ASP A 124 20.94 -19.09 -8.78
N ILE A 125 19.69 -19.12 -8.33
CA ILE A 125 18.52 -19.47 -9.16
C ILE A 125 17.82 -18.22 -9.72
N PHE A 126 17.77 -17.13 -8.96
CA PHE A 126 17.12 -15.87 -9.34
C PHE A 126 18.12 -14.70 -9.38
N MET A 127 17.94 -13.78 -10.32
CA MET A 127 18.81 -12.60 -10.48
C MET A 127 18.50 -11.51 -9.45
N SER A 128 17.23 -11.38 -9.09
CA SER A 128 16.77 -10.47 -8.05
C SER A 128 15.44 -10.97 -7.49
N TYR A 129 15.23 -10.73 -6.21
CA TYR A 129 13.99 -11.06 -5.52
C TYR A 129 13.46 -9.80 -4.84
N LYS A 130 12.17 -9.48 -5.03
CA LYS A 130 11.49 -8.31 -4.48
C LYS A 130 10.31 -8.75 -3.63
N PHE A 131 10.26 -8.27 -2.40
CA PHE A 131 9.21 -8.53 -1.43
C PHE A 131 8.20 -7.38 -1.42
N THR A 132 6.91 -7.66 -1.48
CA THR A 132 5.86 -6.65 -1.32
C THR A 132 4.67 -7.22 -0.55
N SER A 133 4.55 -6.95 0.76
CA SER A 133 3.29 -7.17 1.47
C SER A 133 2.42 -5.93 1.29
N PHE A 134 1.24 -6.09 0.67
CA PHE A 134 0.24 -5.02 0.59
C PHE A 134 -0.81 -5.27 1.66
N GLU A 135 -0.80 -4.49 2.74
CA GLU A 135 -1.97 -4.40 3.61
C GLU A 135 -2.72 -3.06 3.46
N THR A 136 -2.11 -2.01 2.88
CA THR A 136 -2.82 -0.80 2.45
C THR A 136 -2.11 -0.15 1.26
N GLY A 137 -2.86 0.47 0.34
CA GLY A 137 -2.30 1.16 -0.84
C GLY A 137 -1.31 2.28 -0.51
N MET A 138 -1.24 2.71 0.75
CA MET A 138 -0.31 3.73 1.24
C MET A 138 1.09 3.20 1.56
N GLN A 139 1.27 1.89 1.80
CA GLN A 139 2.57 1.28 2.13
C GLN A 139 3.61 1.39 0.99
N GLY A 140 3.14 1.48 -0.26
CA GLY A 140 4.01 1.67 -1.43
C GLY A 140 4.77 3.00 -1.43
N TRP A 141 4.26 4.02 -0.75
CA TRP A 141 4.96 5.30 -0.61
C TRP A 141 6.11 5.23 0.39
N PHE A 142 5.98 4.42 1.45
CA PHE A 142 6.96 4.27 2.52
C PHE A 142 8.06 3.22 2.24
N SER A 143 7.94 2.45 1.16
CA SER A 143 8.90 1.43 0.75
C SER A 143 9.97 2.01 -0.19
N ASN A 144 10.97 2.71 0.35
CA ASN A 144 11.96 3.45 -0.44
C ASN A 144 13.25 2.69 -0.80
N GLU A 145 13.31 1.37 -0.66
CA GLU A 145 14.50 0.59 -1.03
C GLU A 145 14.22 -0.35 -2.21
N ALA A 146 14.49 0.14 -3.43
CA ALA A 146 14.67 -0.71 -4.58
C ALA A 146 15.98 -1.50 -4.40
N GLY A 147 15.87 -2.77 -4.00
CA GLY A 147 17.00 -3.72 -3.99
C GLY A 147 17.44 -4.23 -2.62
N ALA A 148 16.81 -3.80 -1.52
CA ALA A 148 17.06 -4.39 -0.20
C ALA A 148 15.82 -5.18 0.26
N GLU A 149 16.06 -6.40 0.75
CA GLU A 149 15.03 -7.27 1.34
C GLU A 149 14.45 -6.63 2.61
N LEU A 150 13.34 -5.88 2.48
CA LEU A 150 12.61 -5.40 3.64
C LEU A 150 11.58 -6.45 4.05
N ASN A 151 11.93 -7.21 5.10
CA ASN A 151 10.96 -7.96 5.89
C ASN A 151 9.85 -7.01 6.37
N GLY A 152 8.59 -7.46 6.35
CA GLY A 152 7.51 -6.98 7.22
C GLY A 152 6.91 -5.58 6.99
N LEU A 153 5.57 -5.56 6.92
CA LEU A 153 4.60 -4.56 7.39
C LEU A 153 5.18 -3.18 7.65
N GLY A 154 4.76 -2.19 6.85
CA GLY A 154 5.24 -0.81 6.86
C GLY A 154 5.24 -0.10 8.23
N PRO A 155 5.49 1.22 8.25
CA PRO A 155 5.50 1.98 9.50
C PRO A 155 4.19 1.77 10.30
N PRO A 156 4.22 1.80 11.64
CA PRO A 156 3.01 1.78 12.46
C PRO A 156 1.98 2.84 11.99
N ALA A 157 0.69 2.49 12.01
CA ALA A 157 -0.38 3.34 11.49
C ALA A 157 -0.40 4.77 12.07
N TRP A 158 -0.01 4.95 13.34
CA TRP A 158 0.08 6.28 13.96
C TRP A 158 1.19 7.15 13.38
N LYS A 159 2.32 6.57 12.95
CA LYS A 159 3.41 7.32 12.28
C LYS A 159 2.99 7.74 10.88
N GLU A 160 2.26 6.88 10.19
CA GLU A 160 1.65 7.16 8.90
C GLU A 160 0.63 8.30 9.01
N ILE A 161 -0.28 8.27 10.00
CA ILE A 161 -1.24 9.36 10.26
C ILE A 161 -0.51 10.68 10.50
N LEU A 162 0.52 10.71 11.35
CA LEU A 162 1.29 11.93 11.62
C LEU A 162 2.00 12.47 10.36
N ALA A 163 2.57 11.59 9.54
CA ALA A 163 3.20 11.98 8.28
C ALA A 163 2.19 12.59 7.28
N VAL A 164 0.98 12.01 7.21
CA VAL A 164 -0.12 12.53 6.39
C VAL A 164 -0.56 13.91 6.89
N VAL A 165 -0.80 14.07 8.19
CA VAL A 165 -1.21 15.36 8.77
C VAL A 165 -0.14 16.43 8.54
N LEU A 166 1.14 16.11 8.78
CA LEU A 166 2.27 17.02 8.55
C LEU A 166 2.34 17.49 7.09
N GLY A 167 2.08 16.60 6.13
CA GLY A 167 2.08 16.95 4.71
C GLY A 167 0.83 17.71 4.27
N LEU A 168 -0.34 17.34 4.78
CA LEU A 168 -1.62 17.83 4.30
C LEU A 168 -1.98 19.21 4.87
N TYR A 169 -1.69 19.46 6.15
CA TYR A 169 -1.99 20.72 6.82
C TYR A 169 -1.47 21.97 6.06
N PRO A 170 -0.17 22.07 5.70
CA PRO A 170 0.34 23.26 5.01
C PRO A 170 -0.25 23.41 3.60
N ILE A 171 -0.61 22.31 2.93
CA ILE A 171 -1.25 22.37 1.61
C ILE A 171 -2.62 23.04 1.75
N ILE A 172 -3.44 22.60 2.71
CA ILE A 172 -4.78 23.13 2.90
C ILE A 172 -4.71 24.63 3.23
N MET A 173 -3.80 25.04 4.12
CA MET A 173 -3.63 26.44 4.49
C MET A 173 -3.18 27.31 3.30
N VAL A 174 -2.14 26.91 2.59
CA VAL A 174 -1.63 27.65 1.42
C VAL A 174 -2.66 27.69 0.30
N GLN A 175 -3.35 26.58 0.05
CA GLN A 175 -4.39 26.49 -0.98
C GLN A 175 -5.57 27.39 -0.63
N GLY A 176 -6.03 27.41 0.62
CA GLY A 176 -7.06 28.34 1.08
C GLY A 176 -6.69 29.79 0.82
N PHE A 177 -5.49 30.20 1.24
CA PHE A 177 -4.97 31.55 1.03
C PHE A 177 -4.87 31.93 -0.46
N ILE A 178 -4.36 31.03 -1.31
CA ILE A 178 -4.22 31.27 -2.75
C ILE A 178 -5.58 31.40 -3.42
N LEU A 179 -6.54 30.53 -3.09
CA LEU A 179 -7.86 30.53 -3.68
C LEU A 179 -8.64 31.79 -3.33
N GLU A 180 -8.61 32.18 -2.05
CA GLU A 180 -9.23 33.41 -1.57
C GLU A 180 -8.57 34.64 -2.21
N ARG A 181 -7.24 34.68 -2.30
CA ARG A 181 -6.52 35.84 -2.83
C ARG A 181 -6.66 36.01 -4.35
N LEU A 182 -6.77 34.91 -5.09
CA LEU A 182 -6.87 34.93 -6.55
C LEU A 182 -8.33 34.94 -7.05
N GLY A 183 -9.34 34.83 -6.17
CA GLY A 183 -10.75 34.73 -6.56
C GLY A 183 -11.03 33.52 -7.45
N LEU A 184 -10.20 32.47 -7.35
CA LEU A 184 -10.34 31.30 -8.20
C LEU A 184 -11.58 30.51 -7.80
N PHE A 185 -12.41 30.16 -8.80
CA PHE A 185 -13.70 29.48 -8.65
C PHE A 185 -14.88 30.33 -8.14
N GLU A 186 -14.77 31.66 -8.10
CA GLU A 186 -15.92 32.54 -7.78
C GLU A 186 -17.09 32.38 -8.77
N ASP A 187 -16.79 32.15 -10.05
CA ASP A 187 -17.80 31.98 -11.11
C ASP A 187 -18.38 30.55 -11.19
N TRP A 188 -17.88 29.62 -10.37
CA TRP A 188 -18.26 28.22 -10.44
C TRP A 188 -19.38 27.92 -9.43
N ASP A 189 -20.23 26.95 -9.77
CA ASP A 189 -21.20 26.42 -8.81
C ASP A 189 -20.47 25.85 -7.58
N PRO A 190 -20.95 26.10 -6.33
CA PRO A 190 -20.25 25.72 -5.11
C PRO A 190 -19.85 24.24 -5.04
N ALA A 191 -20.66 23.34 -5.60
CA ALA A 191 -20.34 21.90 -5.62
C ALA A 191 -19.17 21.58 -6.55
N SER A 192 -19.08 22.29 -7.68
CA SER A 192 -18.06 22.10 -8.70
C SER A 192 -16.71 22.64 -8.23
N ALA A 193 -16.73 23.82 -7.61
CA ALA A 193 -15.56 24.43 -6.98
C ALA A 193 -15.00 23.52 -5.87
N MET A 194 -15.86 22.99 -5.00
CA MET A 194 -15.45 22.09 -3.92
C MET A 194 -14.85 20.78 -4.44
N LEU A 195 -15.42 20.19 -5.50
CA LEU A 195 -14.88 18.99 -6.14
C LEU A 195 -13.48 19.26 -6.74
N ALA A 196 -13.35 20.34 -7.53
CA ALA A 196 -12.09 20.71 -8.15
C ALA A 196 -11.02 20.99 -7.09
N ASN A 197 -11.38 21.72 -6.04
CA ASN A 197 -10.51 22.02 -4.90
C ASN A 197 -9.98 20.74 -4.24
N ASN A 198 -10.88 19.82 -3.90
CA ASN A 198 -10.51 18.54 -3.27
C ASN A 198 -9.63 17.68 -4.19
N LEU A 199 -9.93 17.66 -5.50
CA LEU A 199 -9.16 16.92 -6.47
C LEU A 199 -7.73 17.48 -6.59
N ILE A 200 -7.60 18.81 -6.64
CA ILE A 200 -6.29 19.49 -6.68
C ILE A 200 -5.51 19.17 -5.40
N THR A 201 -6.12 19.31 -4.22
CA THR A 201 -5.47 19.01 -2.93
C THR A 201 -4.98 17.56 -2.92
N THR A 202 -5.84 16.61 -3.31
CA THR A 202 -5.50 15.18 -3.30
C THR A 202 -4.38 14.86 -4.28
N CYS A 203 -4.40 15.44 -5.49
CA CYS A 203 -3.35 15.27 -6.49
C CYS A 203 -2.00 15.84 -6.03
N VAL A 204 -1.99 17.06 -5.50
CA VAL A 204 -0.77 17.70 -4.98
C VAL A 204 -0.22 16.91 -3.79
N PHE A 205 -1.09 16.53 -2.85
CA PHE A 205 -0.71 15.75 -1.70
C PHE A 205 -0.07 14.42 -2.11
N THR A 206 -0.74 13.67 -2.99
CA THR A 206 -0.30 12.34 -3.42
C THR A 206 0.97 12.40 -4.27
N LEU A 207 1.03 13.28 -5.28
CA LEU A 207 2.11 13.26 -6.27
C LEU A 207 3.34 14.06 -5.85
N VAL A 208 3.17 15.13 -5.06
CA VAL A 208 4.23 16.10 -4.79
C VAL A 208 4.68 16.01 -3.34
N VAL A 209 3.75 15.97 -2.39
CA VAL A 209 4.05 16.12 -0.97
C VAL A 209 4.41 14.79 -0.32
N MET A 210 3.60 13.75 -0.52
CA MET A 210 3.88 12.41 0.01
C MET A 210 5.30 11.91 -0.32
N PRO A 211 5.78 11.94 -1.58
CA PRO A 211 7.15 11.47 -1.88
C PRO A 211 8.24 12.35 -1.24
N ARG A 212 7.97 13.63 -0.95
CA ARG A 212 8.90 14.51 -0.23
C ARG A 212 8.93 14.18 1.26
N ILE A 213 7.76 14.05 1.89
CA ILE A 213 7.62 13.71 3.31
C ILE A 213 8.26 12.37 3.61
N VAL A 214 8.03 11.35 2.78
CA VAL A 214 8.67 10.04 2.98
C VAL A 214 10.18 10.15 2.89
N ARG A 215 10.74 10.90 1.93
CA ARG A 215 12.20 11.08 1.86
C ARG A 215 12.76 11.74 3.12
N TRP A 216 12.06 12.75 3.64
CA TRP A 216 12.51 13.48 4.84
C TRP A 216 12.40 12.64 6.10
N LEU A 217 11.30 11.90 6.25
CA LEU A 217 11.03 11.09 7.44
C LEU A 217 11.52 9.64 7.30
N ASN A 218 12.24 9.28 6.25
CA ASN A 218 12.73 7.91 6.00
C ASN A 218 13.56 7.36 7.18
N PHE A 219 14.28 8.23 7.89
CA PHE A 219 15.05 7.82 9.06
C PHE A 219 14.18 7.36 10.24
N TRP A 220 12.94 7.86 10.34
CA TRP A 220 12.00 7.65 11.44
C TRP A 220 10.86 6.68 11.10
N LEU A 221 10.41 6.68 9.84
CA LEU A 221 9.37 5.81 9.28
C LEU A 221 9.92 4.40 9.00
N ARG A 222 10.51 3.78 10.03
CA ARG A 222 11.02 2.40 9.95
C ARG A 222 9.90 1.39 10.15
N PRO A 223 10.00 0.18 9.54
CA PRO A 223 9.04 -0.90 9.74
C PRO A 223 8.95 -1.30 11.21
N ALA A 224 7.76 -1.69 11.66
CA ALA A 224 7.47 -1.96 13.07
C ALA A 224 8.37 -3.02 13.75
N HIS A 225 9.08 -3.87 12.99
CA HIS A 225 9.98 -4.89 13.52
C HIS A 225 11.42 -4.40 13.80
N ARG A 226 11.87 -3.32 13.14
CA ARG A 226 13.08 -2.59 13.55
C ARG A 226 12.62 -1.45 14.43
N ARG A 227 12.41 -1.74 15.73
CA ARG A 227 12.31 -0.68 16.74
C ARG A 227 13.52 0.23 16.54
N ALA A 228 13.28 1.46 16.08
CA ALA A 228 14.35 2.43 16.02
C ALA A 228 14.90 2.59 17.46
N SER A 229 16.18 2.94 17.61
CA SER A 229 16.69 3.23 18.96
C SER A 229 15.75 4.26 19.60
N MET A 230 15.44 4.12 20.90
CA MET A 230 14.51 5.02 21.61
C MET A 230 14.78 6.51 21.31
N GLY A 231 16.07 6.87 21.15
CA GLY A 231 16.47 8.22 20.75
C GLY A 231 15.91 8.66 19.39
N VAL A 232 15.95 7.81 18.36
CA VAL A 232 15.41 8.14 17.03
C VAL A 232 13.89 8.27 17.06
N GLU A 233 13.20 7.47 17.87
CA GLU A 233 11.74 7.58 18.02
C GLU A 233 11.31 8.88 18.70
N VAL A 234 12.00 9.25 19.78
CA VAL A 234 11.76 10.50 20.51
C VAL A 234 12.10 11.70 19.63
N VAL A 235 13.27 11.69 18.98
CA VAL A 235 13.68 12.79 18.09
C VAL A 235 12.71 12.96 16.94
N GLY A 236 12.30 11.89 16.25
CA GLY A 236 11.35 12.02 15.14
C GLY A 236 9.97 12.50 15.57
N THR A 237 9.48 12.04 16.73
CA THR A 237 8.21 12.52 17.29
C THR A 237 8.30 14.01 17.65
N VAL A 238 9.34 14.41 18.38
CA VAL A 238 9.55 15.80 18.80
C VAL A 238 9.71 16.71 17.59
N VAL A 239 10.51 16.33 16.59
CA VAL A 239 10.68 17.09 15.34
C VAL A 239 9.35 17.23 14.60
N THR A 240 8.54 16.17 14.51
CA THR A 240 7.23 16.22 13.84
C THR A 240 6.27 17.16 14.58
N VAL A 241 6.18 17.06 15.90
CA VAL A 241 5.33 17.93 16.72
C VAL A 241 5.79 19.39 16.66
N LEU A 242 7.10 19.64 16.76
CA LEU A 242 7.66 20.99 16.64
C LEU A 242 7.43 21.57 15.25
N ALA A 243 7.57 20.77 14.19
CA ALA A 243 7.28 21.22 12.83
C ALA A 243 5.80 21.58 12.67
N MET A 244 4.88 20.78 13.21
CA MET A 244 3.45 21.11 13.21
C MET A 244 3.16 22.39 14.02
N ALA A 245 3.74 22.54 15.21
CA ALA A 245 3.58 23.74 16.03
C ALA A 245 4.14 24.99 15.34
N ALA A 246 5.30 24.88 14.69
CA ALA A 246 5.89 25.95 13.91
C ALA A 246 5.03 26.33 12.70
N MET A 247 4.46 25.34 11.99
CA MET A 247 3.52 25.61 10.91
C MET A 247 2.29 26.37 11.40
N VAL A 248 1.67 25.93 12.50
CA VAL A 248 0.52 26.62 13.11
C VAL A 248 0.88 28.06 13.47
N TYR A 249 2.05 28.27 14.10
CA TYR A 249 2.53 29.60 14.45
C TYR A 249 2.70 30.48 13.20
N VAL A 250 3.41 29.99 12.18
CA VAL A 250 3.64 30.73 10.92
C VAL A 250 2.33 31.07 10.22
N PHE A 251 1.37 30.14 10.13
CA PHE A 251 0.11 30.43 9.46
C PHE A 251 -0.79 31.37 10.28
N ASN A 252 -0.73 31.36 11.61
CA ASN A 252 -1.44 32.33 12.43
C ASN A 252 -0.88 33.76 12.28
N GLU A 253 0.40 33.91 11.93
CA GLU A 253 1.00 35.22 11.66
C GLU A 253 0.74 35.71 10.22
N ILE A 254 0.39 34.79 9.30
CA ILE A 254 0.15 35.09 7.88
C ILE A 254 -1.35 35.26 7.56
N ALA A 255 -2.22 34.55 8.28
CA ALA A 255 -3.68 34.62 8.15
C ALA A 255 -4.26 35.86 8.83
#